data_AF-A0A521VMC2-F1
#
_entry.id   AF-A0A521VMC2-F1
#
_cell.length_a   1.000
_cell.length_b   1.000
_cell.length_c   1.000
_cell.angle_alpha   90.00
_cell.angle_beta   90.00
_cell.angle_gamma   90.00
#
_symmetry.space_group_name_H-M   'P 1'
#
loop_
_entity.id
_entity.type
_entity.pdbx_description
1 polymer ?
#
loop_
_entity_poly.entity_id
_entity_poly.type
_entity_poly.pdbx_seq_one_letter_code
_entity_poly.pdbx_strand_id
1 'polypeptide(L)'
;MPAPSTRTKVGRGFASRRSRRSGTAQIFCRRPRAADPVRRAPVSPGAAAGRRQGVPRAPSGGREIRFPRRGAGAAGAALPRGARARLGVVQGAARCARGLRLRIESDRVGRTRCLREDEGAAFHALRDRGAACARSIGAQRGGGEEGGDVIPTINVKHDLNRLSAGLGLLTAERMKAAVRALNRTLTTVRAEGARDMGLAYRGLKISAIKRQMRFKRASQAHPAAVLTFSNRRFRLFGNWRTTQTRRGVRTGRLPFRLETGGGRRLDPEALRHAFLQRSRQGTANVWLRAGKERYPIEVIVAPSLAEAFVERAIGEALSRRARARFGAVFQQEAKFRLSKRR
;
A
#
# COMPACT_ATOMS: atom_id res chain seq x y z
N MET A 1 -63.28 -57.59 -8.21
CA MET A 1 -61.83 -57.27 -8.23
C MET A 1 -61.63 -55.94 -8.95
N PRO A 2 -61.45 -54.81 -8.26
CA PRO A 2 -61.38 -53.50 -8.89
C PRO A 2 -59.96 -53.14 -9.37
N ALA A 3 -59.91 -52.45 -10.51
CA ALA A 3 -58.71 -52.03 -11.23
C ALA A 3 -57.96 -50.84 -10.58
N PRO A 4 -56.65 -50.68 -10.81
CA PRO A 4 -55.84 -49.61 -10.23
C PRO A 4 -55.98 -48.29 -11.01
N SER A 5 -56.21 -47.21 -10.26
CA SER A 5 -56.27 -45.84 -10.77
C SER A 5 -54.87 -45.21 -10.89
N THR A 6 -54.59 -44.63 -12.06
CA THR A 6 -53.35 -43.88 -12.33
C THR A 6 -53.53 -42.42 -11.91
N ARG A 7 -52.74 -41.98 -10.93
CA ARG A 7 -52.74 -40.61 -10.40
C ARG A 7 -51.68 -39.77 -11.11
N THR A 8 -52.11 -38.93 -12.06
CA THR A 8 -51.27 -37.99 -12.80
C THR A 8 -50.83 -36.83 -11.92
N LYS A 9 -49.52 -36.59 -11.85
CA LYS A 9 -48.87 -35.55 -11.02
C LYS A 9 -48.84 -34.23 -11.80
N VAL A 10 -49.71 -33.29 -11.42
CA VAL A 10 -49.76 -31.93 -11.99
C VAL A 10 -48.52 -31.14 -11.58
N GLY A 11 -47.68 -30.78 -12.55
CA GLY A 11 -46.52 -29.91 -12.38
C GLY A 11 -46.95 -28.45 -12.16
N ARG A 12 -46.51 -27.85 -11.06
CA ARG A 12 -46.72 -26.43 -10.77
C ARG A 12 -45.88 -25.58 -11.71
N GLY A 13 -46.55 -24.68 -12.45
CA GLY A 13 -45.96 -23.75 -13.40
C GLY A 13 -45.06 -22.71 -12.74
N PHE A 14 -43.86 -22.55 -13.30
CA PHE A 14 -42.96 -21.44 -13.02
C PHE A 14 -43.44 -20.19 -13.79
N ALA A 15 -43.94 -19.20 -13.06
CA ALA A 15 -44.30 -17.90 -13.63
C ALA A 15 -43.05 -17.17 -14.11
N SER A 16 -42.93 -16.99 -15.43
CA SER A 16 -41.87 -16.21 -16.07
C SER A 16 -42.22 -14.71 -15.99
N ARG A 17 -41.49 -13.98 -15.13
CA ARG A 17 -41.49 -12.51 -15.14
C ARG A 17 -40.80 -12.01 -16.41
N ARG A 18 -41.59 -11.61 -17.41
CA ARG A 18 -41.15 -10.81 -18.57
C ARG A 18 -40.69 -9.43 -18.11
N SER A 19 -39.38 -9.25 -18.03
CA SER A 19 -38.74 -7.93 -17.97
C SER A 19 -38.70 -7.33 -19.37
N ARG A 20 -39.63 -6.41 -19.68
CA ARG A 20 -39.49 -5.47 -20.79
C ARG A 20 -38.30 -4.55 -20.50
N ARG A 21 -37.17 -4.76 -21.16
CA ARG A 21 -36.13 -3.75 -21.33
C ARG A 21 -36.03 -3.39 -22.80
N SER A 22 -36.29 -2.12 -23.05
CA SER A 22 -36.13 -1.37 -24.27
C SER A 22 -34.76 -1.61 -24.90
N GLY A 23 -34.78 -1.78 -26.22
CA GLY A 23 -33.62 -2.05 -27.05
C GLY A 23 -32.66 -0.87 -27.10
N THR A 24 -31.37 -1.20 -27.02
CA THR A 24 -30.29 -0.40 -27.59
C THR A 24 -29.48 -1.37 -28.41
N ALA A 25 -29.63 -1.30 -29.74
CA ALA A 25 -28.93 -2.15 -30.68
C ALA A 25 -27.41 -1.94 -30.54
N GLN A 26 -26.71 -2.92 -29.97
CA GLN A 26 -25.27 -3.01 -30.09
C GLN A 26 -24.95 -3.83 -31.35
N ILE A 27 -24.50 -3.12 -32.38
CA ILE A 27 -23.87 -3.72 -33.55
C ILE A 27 -22.56 -4.37 -33.08
N PHE A 28 -22.59 -5.68 -32.93
CA PHE A 28 -21.39 -6.50 -32.71
C PHE A 28 -20.68 -6.68 -34.05
N CYS A 29 -19.66 -5.85 -34.33
CA CYS A 29 -18.69 -6.17 -35.37
C CYS A 29 -17.86 -7.39 -34.90
N ARG A 30 -18.31 -8.59 -35.27
CA ARG A 30 -17.52 -9.81 -35.17
C ARG A 30 -16.31 -9.68 -36.08
N ARG A 31 -15.14 -9.49 -35.49
CA ARG A 31 -13.85 -9.59 -36.17
C ARG A 31 -13.65 -11.05 -36.61
N PRO A 32 -13.34 -11.34 -37.89
CA PRO A 32 -13.03 -12.70 -38.31
C PRO A 32 -11.75 -13.16 -37.63
N ARG A 33 -11.80 -14.32 -36.96
CA ARG A 33 -10.62 -15.01 -36.43
C ARG A 33 -9.92 -15.65 -37.62
N ALA A 34 -8.69 -15.23 -37.90
CA ALA A 34 -7.77 -15.98 -38.72
C ALA A 34 -7.57 -17.36 -38.08
N ALA A 35 -7.68 -18.39 -38.91
CA ALA A 35 -7.47 -19.78 -38.52
C ALA A 35 -5.98 -20.03 -38.31
N ASP A 36 -5.59 -20.38 -37.08
CA ASP A 36 -4.27 -20.97 -36.81
C ASP A 36 -4.32 -22.47 -37.13
N PRO A 37 -3.35 -23.01 -37.90
CA PRO A 37 -3.26 -24.45 -38.14
C PRO A 37 -2.73 -25.17 -36.90
N VAL A 38 -3.58 -26.03 -36.34
CA VAL A 38 -3.29 -26.92 -35.21
C VAL A 38 -2.26 -27.98 -35.64
N ARG A 39 -1.02 -27.85 -35.15
CA ARG A 39 -0.09 -28.98 -35.07
C ARG A 39 -0.53 -29.91 -33.93
N ARG A 40 -1.09 -31.06 -34.30
CA ARG A 40 -1.42 -32.17 -33.39
C ARG A 40 -0.11 -32.81 -32.89
N ALA A 41 0.05 -32.87 -31.58
CA ALA A 41 1.05 -33.73 -30.93
C ALA A 41 0.44 -35.12 -30.67
N PRO A 42 1.21 -36.22 -30.80
CA PRO A 42 0.72 -37.56 -30.55
C PRO A 42 0.51 -37.83 -29.04
N VAL A 43 -0.64 -38.42 -28.73
CA VAL A 43 -1.03 -38.89 -27.41
C VAL A 43 -0.42 -40.29 -27.20
N SER A 44 0.36 -40.47 -26.14
CA SER A 44 0.81 -41.79 -25.66
C SER A 44 -0.24 -42.37 -24.70
N PRO A 45 -0.64 -43.64 -24.82
CA PRO A 45 -1.50 -44.31 -23.84
C PRO A 45 -0.64 -45.01 -22.78
N GLY A 46 -0.96 -44.81 -21.49
CA GLY A 46 -0.15 -45.38 -20.41
C GLY A 46 -0.85 -45.40 -19.06
N ALA A 47 -1.65 -46.45 -18.88
CA ALA A 47 -1.74 -47.29 -17.68
C ALA A 47 -2.34 -46.77 -16.34
N ALA A 48 -3.05 -47.74 -15.75
CA ALA A 48 -3.22 -48.02 -14.31
C ALA A 48 -4.35 -47.31 -13.55
N ALA A 49 -5.49 -48.01 -13.57
CA ALA A 49 -6.54 -47.94 -12.57
C ALA A 49 -5.98 -48.28 -11.17
N GLY A 50 -6.20 -47.38 -10.21
CA GLY A 50 -5.93 -47.60 -8.79
C GLY A 50 -7.17 -47.32 -7.96
N ARG A 51 -7.92 -48.38 -7.63
CA ARG A 51 -9.01 -48.38 -6.64
C ARG A 51 -8.51 -47.76 -5.33
N ARG A 52 -9.26 -46.82 -4.74
CA ARG A 52 -9.16 -46.52 -3.31
C ARG A 52 -10.53 -46.56 -2.65
N GLN A 53 -10.52 -47.33 -1.58
CA GLN A 53 -11.64 -47.79 -0.78
C GLN A 53 -12.28 -46.64 0.00
N GLY A 54 -13.59 -46.78 0.21
CA GLY A 54 -14.40 -45.88 1.02
C GLY A 54 -14.02 -45.93 2.50
N VAL A 55 -14.09 -44.77 3.15
CA VAL A 55 -13.98 -44.61 4.59
C VAL A 55 -15.38 -44.26 5.12
N PRO A 56 -15.93 -45.00 6.10
CA PRO A 56 -17.23 -44.68 6.68
C PRO A 56 -17.12 -43.44 7.60
N ARG A 57 -18.12 -42.56 7.49
CA ARG A 57 -18.32 -41.40 8.37
C ARG A 57 -18.99 -41.84 9.67
N ALA A 58 -18.36 -41.52 10.80
CA ALA A 58 -18.96 -41.63 12.13
C ALA A 58 -19.91 -40.44 12.43
N PRO A 59 -20.97 -40.63 13.24
CA PRO A 59 -21.91 -39.58 13.60
C PRO A 59 -21.36 -38.66 14.70
N SER A 60 -21.45 -37.36 14.48
CA SER A 60 -21.12 -36.32 15.46
C SER A 60 -22.29 -36.08 16.42
N GLY A 61 -22.15 -36.54 17.66
CA GLY A 61 -23.03 -36.18 18.77
C GLY A 61 -22.76 -34.75 19.24
N GLY A 62 -23.76 -33.88 19.15
CA GLY A 62 -23.71 -32.51 19.69
C GLY A 62 -23.96 -32.51 21.20
N ARG A 63 -22.99 -32.03 21.98
CA ARG A 63 -23.20 -31.61 23.37
C ARG A 63 -23.25 -30.09 23.43
N GLU A 64 -24.40 -29.58 23.81
CA GLU A 64 -24.70 -28.17 24.06
C GLU A 64 -24.14 -27.79 25.44
N ILE A 65 -23.14 -26.92 25.49
CA ILE A 65 -22.59 -26.37 26.74
C ILE A 65 -23.12 -24.94 26.90
N ARG A 66 -24.07 -24.77 27.83
CA ARG A 66 -24.53 -23.45 28.31
C ARG A 66 -23.49 -22.85 29.25
N PHE A 67 -23.11 -21.60 29.02
CA PHE A 67 -22.31 -20.79 29.95
C PHE A 67 -23.21 -19.83 30.74
N PRO A 68 -23.00 -19.65 32.05
CA PRO A 68 -23.72 -18.66 32.84
C PRO A 68 -23.18 -17.24 32.60
N ARG A 69 -24.11 -16.29 32.54
CA ARG A 69 -23.86 -14.83 32.56
C ARG A 69 -23.29 -14.43 33.93
N ARG A 70 -22.09 -13.83 33.95
CA ARG A 70 -21.64 -12.87 34.98
C ARG A 70 -21.83 -11.47 34.37
N GLY A 71 -22.53 -10.52 34.97
CA GLY A 71 -22.40 -10.06 36.35
C GLY A 71 -21.69 -8.71 36.29
N ALA A 72 -22.46 -7.63 36.19
CA ALA A 72 -21.98 -6.25 36.17
C ALA A 72 -21.51 -5.84 37.57
N GLY A 73 -20.37 -5.18 37.66
CA GLY A 73 -19.78 -4.70 38.91
C GLY A 73 -18.99 -3.41 38.66
N ALA A 74 -19.32 -2.39 39.44
CA ALA A 74 -18.98 -0.98 39.33
C ALA A 74 -17.56 -0.61 39.84
N ALA A 75 -17.32 0.70 39.82
CA ALA A 75 -16.29 1.49 40.51
C ALA A 75 -14.88 1.45 39.89
N GLY A 76 -14.19 2.55 39.64
CA GLY A 76 -14.24 3.88 40.28
C GLY A 76 -12.89 4.09 40.95
N ALA A 77 -11.96 4.79 40.30
CA ALA A 77 -10.72 5.24 40.94
C ALA A 77 -10.18 6.50 40.24
N ALA A 78 -10.18 7.58 41.01
CA ALA A 78 -9.61 8.88 40.69
C ALA A 78 -8.08 8.81 40.64
N LEU A 79 -7.47 9.60 39.76
CA LEU A 79 -6.02 9.81 39.67
C LEU A 79 -5.65 11.19 40.21
N PRO A 80 -4.59 11.31 41.03
CA PRO A 80 -4.08 12.60 41.47
C PRO A 80 -3.20 13.27 40.40
N ARG A 81 -3.35 14.59 40.30
CA ARG A 81 -2.48 15.51 39.54
C ARG A 81 -1.16 15.71 40.29
N GLY A 82 -0.02 15.62 39.59
CA GLY A 82 1.30 15.87 40.18
C GLY A 82 2.35 16.35 39.18
N ALA A 83 2.91 17.53 39.52
CA ALA A 83 4.23 18.07 39.18
C ALA A 83 4.65 18.28 37.71
N ARG A 84 4.61 19.54 37.27
CA ARG A 84 5.47 20.09 36.19
C ARG A 84 6.77 20.60 36.82
N ALA A 85 7.89 19.96 36.52
CA ALA A 85 9.21 20.51 36.77
C ALA A 85 9.62 21.43 35.59
N ARG A 86 9.89 22.70 35.88
CA ARG A 86 10.51 23.66 34.96
C ARG A 86 12.03 23.53 35.10
N LEU A 87 12.70 23.08 34.04
CA LEU A 87 14.16 23.21 33.91
C LEU A 87 14.46 24.55 33.22
N GLY A 88 15.04 25.47 33.98
CA GLY A 88 15.61 26.71 33.46
C GLY A 88 17.00 26.43 32.88
N VAL A 89 17.22 26.81 31.62
CA VAL A 89 18.54 26.83 31.00
C VAL A 89 19.08 28.25 31.11
N VAL A 90 20.17 28.41 31.86
CA VAL A 90 20.92 29.67 31.97
C VAL A 90 21.86 29.76 30.78
N GLN A 91 21.61 30.71 29.87
CA GLN A 91 22.59 31.10 28.85
C GLN A 91 23.38 32.31 29.36
N GLY A 92 24.63 32.08 29.75
CA GLY A 92 25.60 33.14 30.01
C GLY A 92 26.27 33.55 28.71
N ALA A 93 26.01 34.77 28.23
CA ALA A 93 26.74 35.39 27.14
C ALA A 93 27.83 36.29 27.73
N ALA A 94 29.09 35.84 27.69
CA ALA A 94 30.23 36.70 27.99
C ALA A 94 30.53 37.59 26.77
N ARG A 95 30.42 38.91 26.94
CA ARG A 95 30.87 39.90 25.95
C ARG A 95 32.35 40.20 26.20
N CYS A 96 33.22 39.81 25.27
CA CYS A 96 34.57 40.38 25.19
C CYS A 96 34.51 41.67 24.36
N ALA A 97 35.08 42.74 24.91
CA ALA A 97 35.31 43.99 24.20
C ALA A 97 36.29 43.76 23.04
N ARG A 98 36.00 44.38 21.89
CA ARG A 98 36.69 44.26 20.58
C ARG A 98 36.20 43.14 19.67
N GLY A 99 34.95 43.26 19.18
CA GLY A 99 34.56 43.08 17.77
C GLY A 99 34.97 41.85 16.96
N LEU A 100 35.50 40.78 17.56
CA LEU A 100 35.93 39.56 16.87
C LEU A 100 35.06 38.39 17.31
N ARG A 101 34.40 37.73 16.35
CA ARG A 101 33.69 36.46 16.58
C ARG A 101 34.72 35.34 16.65
N LEU A 102 34.83 34.72 17.81
CA LEU A 102 35.62 33.50 18.00
C LEU A 102 34.66 32.37 18.35
N ARG A 103 34.84 31.23 17.70
CA ARG A 103 34.14 29.99 18.00
C ARG A 103 35.03 29.15 18.90
N ILE A 104 34.54 28.81 20.08
CA ILE A 104 35.25 27.97 21.06
C ILE A 104 34.62 26.58 20.98
N GLU A 105 35.42 25.60 20.58
CA GLU A 105 35.04 24.19 20.66
C GLU A 105 35.87 23.51 21.76
N SER A 106 35.19 22.75 22.60
CA SER A 106 35.78 22.00 23.70
C SER A 106 35.55 20.51 23.45
N ASP A 107 36.63 19.76 23.35
CA ASP A 107 36.55 18.31 23.23
C ASP A 107 36.32 17.65 24.59
N ARG A 108 35.85 16.39 24.59
CA ARG A 108 35.52 15.60 25.79
C ARG A 108 36.67 15.39 26.79
N VAL A 109 37.89 15.83 26.45
CA VAL A 109 39.10 15.75 27.29
C VAL A 109 39.50 17.14 27.85
N GLY A 110 38.62 18.14 27.74
CA GLY A 110 38.82 19.45 28.39
C GLY A 110 39.87 20.36 27.73
N ARG A 111 40.28 20.07 26.49
CA ARG A 111 41.14 20.98 25.71
C ARG A 111 40.26 21.94 24.90
N THR A 112 40.47 23.23 25.12
CA THR A 112 39.86 24.32 24.36
C THR A 112 40.79 24.76 23.24
N ARG A 113 40.29 24.82 22.01
CA ARG A 113 40.98 25.48 20.88
C ARG A 113 40.13 26.64 20.38
N CYS A 114 40.80 27.78 20.15
CA CYS A 114 40.21 28.95 19.52
C CYS A 114 40.62 28.95 18.04
N LEU A 115 39.66 28.82 17.13
CA LEU A 115 39.90 28.91 15.69
C LEU A 115 39.45 30.29 15.17
N ARG A 116 40.30 30.92 14.37
CA ARG A 116 40.02 32.18 13.65
C ARG A 116 39.30 31.84 12.34
N GLU A 117 38.19 32.51 12.04
CA GLU A 117 37.29 32.13 10.92
C GLU A 117 37.84 32.42 9.49
N ASP A 118 39.03 33.02 9.34
CA ASP A 118 39.46 33.61 8.05
C ASP A 118 40.50 32.82 7.22
N GLU A 119 40.92 31.61 7.61
CA GLU A 119 41.96 30.84 6.87
C GLU A 119 41.44 29.58 6.16
N GLY A 120 40.23 29.64 5.58
CA GLY A 120 39.61 28.49 4.89
C GLY A 120 39.41 28.60 3.37
N ALA A 121 39.82 29.71 2.73
CA ALA A 121 39.34 30.03 1.38
C ALA A 121 40.31 29.75 0.21
N ALA A 122 41.53 29.27 0.42
CA ALA A 122 42.57 29.32 -0.63
C ALA A 122 43.13 27.97 -1.15
N PHE A 123 42.62 26.80 -0.74
CA PHE A 123 43.28 25.52 -1.10
C PHE A 123 42.47 24.48 -1.89
N HIS A 124 41.33 24.85 -2.50
CA HIS A 124 40.54 23.91 -3.34
C HIS A 124 40.29 24.36 -4.80
N ALA A 125 40.94 25.43 -5.28
CA ALA A 125 40.64 26.05 -6.57
C ALA A 125 41.24 25.36 -7.82
N LEU A 126 41.70 24.10 -7.77
CA LEU A 126 42.29 23.44 -8.96
C LEU A 126 41.86 21.98 -9.21
N ARG A 127 40.68 21.58 -8.72
CA ARG A 127 40.13 20.23 -9.01
C ARG A 127 38.66 20.19 -9.45
N ASP A 128 38.09 21.32 -9.91
CA ASP A 128 36.67 21.43 -10.26
C ASP A 128 36.41 22.14 -11.61
N ARG A 129 36.98 21.61 -12.71
CA ARG A 129 36.52 21.97 -14.08
C ARG A 129 35.74 20.85 -14.80
N GLY A 130 35.37 19.78 -14.09
CA GLY A 130 34.53 18.69 -14.62
C GLY A 130 33.12 18.55 -14.04
N ALA A 131 32.76 19.33 -13.00
CA ALA A 131 31.55 19.10 -12.19
C ALA A 131 30.61 20.32 -12.09
N ALA A 132 30.65 21.22 -13.08
CA ALA A 132 29.94 22.50 -13.06
C ALA A 132 28.64 22.56 -13.89
N CYS A 133 28.12 21.42 -14.38
CA CYS A 133 26.81 21.38 -15.07
C CYS A 133 25.69 20.68 -14.26
N ALA A 134 25.97 20.23 -13.02
CA ALA A 134 25.02 19.45 -12.21
C ALA A 134 24.54 20.14 -10.92
N ARG A 135 24.92 21.40 -10.66
CA ARG A 135 24.68 22.06 -9.36
C ARG A 135 23.93 23.40 -9.42
N SER A 136 22.93 23.53 -10.30
CA SER A 136 22.03 24.70 -10.32
C SER A 136 20.56 24.42 -9.94
N ILE A 137 20.23 23.25 -9.38
CA ILE A 137 18.85 22.93 -8.92
C ILE A 137 18.71 23.00 -7.38
N GLY A 138 19.78 23.26 -6.63
CA GLY A 138 19.79 23.08 -5.17
C GLY A 138 19.89 24.35 -4.34
N ALA A 139 18.95 25.30 -4.45
CA ALA A 139 18.85 26.40 -3.46
C ALA A 139 17.47 27.07 -3.46
N GLN A 140 16.41 26.33 -3.09
CA GLN A 140 15.21 26.95 -2.53
C GLN A 140 15.14 26.66 -1.04
N ARG A 141 15.08 27.74 -0.27
CA ARG A 141 15.24 27.82 1.18
C ARG A 141 14.06 27.17 1.92
N GLY A 142 14.41 26.22 2.78
CA GLY A 142 13.95 26.06 4.16
C GLY A 142 12.56 26.55 4.55
N GLY A 143 11.56 25.69 4.35
CA GLY A 143 10.43 25.54 5.25
C GLY A 143 10.46 24.12 5.79
N GLY A 144 10.40 23.93 7.10
CA GLY A 144 10.46 22.60 7.73
C GLY A 144 9.29 21.72 7.33
N GLU A 145 9.43 20.99 6.22
CA GLU A 145 8.57 19.86 5.90
C GLU A 145 9.16 18.62 6.58
N GLU A 146 8.42 18.12 7.58
CA GLU A 146 8.53 16.76 8.09
C GLU A 146 8.87 15.81 6.94
N GLY A 147 9.92 14.98 7.09
CA GLY A 147 10.45 14.09 6.06
C GLY A 147 9.36 13.37 5.27
N GLY A 148 8.90 14.03 4.21
CA GLY A 148 7.79 13.58 3.41
C GLY A 148 8.31 12.46 2.56
N ASP A 149 7.88 11.23 2.90
CA ASP A 149 7.96 10.07 2.01
C ASP A 149 7.82 10.55 0.57
N VAL A 150 8.77 10.25 -0.31
CA VAL A 150 8.78 10.73 -1.69
C VAL A 150 7.57 10.14 -2.42
N ILE A 151 6.42 10.82 -2.31
CA ILE A 151 5.16 10.40 -2.89
C ILE A 151 5.33 10.56 -4.41
N PRO A 152 5.11 9.50 -5.20
CA PRO A 152 5.23 9.57 -6.64
C PRO A 152 4.20 10.58 -7.17
N THR A 153 4.69 11.78 -7.44
CA THR A 153 3.91 12.93 -7.86
C THR A 153 4.28 13.23 -9.29
N ILE A 154 3.29 13.15 -10.18
CA ILE A 154 3.48 13.44 -11.58
C ILE A 154 3.01 14.87 -11.80
N ASN A 155 3.93 15.82 -11.81
CA ASN A 155 3.65 17.19 -12.22
C ASN A 155 3.88 17.32 -13.73
N VAL A 156 2.78 17.38 -14.48
CA VAL A 156 2.80 17.41 -15.94
C VAL A 156 2.88 18.82 -16.52
N LYS A 157 2.95 19.88 -15.72
CA LYS A 157 2.99 21.25 -16.28
C LYS A 157 4.10 21.43 -17.33
N HIS A 158 5.29 20.91 -17.05
CA HIS A 158 6.42 20.97 -18.00
C HIS A 158 6.22 20.01 -19.19
N ASP A 159 5.73 18.79 -18.94
CA ASP A 159 5.49 17.79 -19.99
C ASP A 159 4.40 18.22 -20.98
N LEU A 160 3.39 18.95 -20.52
CA LEU A 160 2.27 19.40 -21.35
C LEU A 160 2.71 20.39 -22.42
N ASN A 161 3.60 21.31 -22.09
CA ASN A 161 4.10 22.28 -23.07
C ASN A 161 4.82 21.55 -24.21
N ARG A 162 5.72 20.63 -23.86
CA ARG A 162 6.46 19.80 -24.83
C ARG A 162 5.54 18.93 -25.70
N LEU A 163 4.54 18.28 -25.08
CA LEU A 163 3.61 17.41 -25.81
C LEU A 163 2.59 18.19 -26.67
N SER A 164 2.29 19.44 -26.30
CA SER A 164 1.27 20.24 -27.01
C SER A 164 1.76 20.92 -28.27
N ALA A 165 3.06 21.24 -28.36
CA ALA A 165 3.64 21.91 -29.51
C ALA A 165 3.40 21.16 -30.83
N GLY A 166 3.30 19.83 -30.80
CA GLY A 166 3.11 19.01 -32.00
C GLY A 166 1.65 18.68 -32.38
N LEU A 167 0.65 19.06 -31.57
CA LEU A 167 -0.73 18.55 -31.74
C LEU A 167 -1.78 19.60 -32.11
N GLY A 168 -1.43 20.90 -32.11
CA GLY A 168 -2.35 21.98 -32.51
C GLY A 168 -3.64 22.08 -31.68
N LEU A 169 -3.66 21.56 -30.45
CA LEU A 169 -4.86 21.63 -29.59
C LEU A 169 -5.07 23.02 -29.00
N LEU A 170 -6.34 23.42 -28.90
CA LEU A 170 -6.76 24.56 -28.10
C LEU A 170 -6.38 24.34 -26.62
N THR A 171 -6.04 25.42 -25.92
CA THR A 171 -5.59 25.38 -24.52
C THR A 171 -6.58 24.68 -23.58
N ALA A 172 -7.88 24.91 -23.77
CA ALA A 172 -8.95 24.28 -22.99
C ALA A 172 -9.09 22.77 -23.25
N GLU A 173 -8.97 22.34 -24.51
CA GLU A 173 -9.05 20.93 -24.90
C GLU A 173 -7.83 20.15 -24.43
N ARG A 174 -6.65 20.78 -24.53
CA ARG A 174 -5.38 20.27 -24.02
C ARG A 174 -5.50 19.94 -22.53
N MET A 175 -6.04 20.84 -21.72
CA MET A 175 -6.18 20.60 -20.29
C MET A 175 -7.17 19.48 -19.98
N LYS A 176 -8.30 19.43 -20.70
CA LYS A 176 -9.29 18.34 -20.55
C LYS A 176 -8.70 16.98 -20.93
N ALA A 177 -7.90 16.91 -22.00
CA ALA A 177 -7.20 15.69 -22.40
C ALA A 177 -6.13 15.29 -21.35
N ALA A 178 -5.36 16.25 -20.86
CA ALA A 178 -4.34 16.05 -19.82
C ALA A 178 -4.92 15.44 -18.55
N VAL A 179 -6.00 16.04 -18.01
CA VAL A 179 -6.65 15.56 -16.78
C VAL A 179 -7.18 14.14 -16.94
N ARG A 180 -7.76 13.80 -18.10
CA ARG A 180 -8.22 12.43 -18.38
C ARG A 180 -7.06 11.46 -18.48
N ALA A 181 -5.98 11.85 -19.18
CA ALA A 181 -4.79 11.04 -19.33
C ALA A 181 -4.08 10.76 -18.01
N LEU A 182 -3.97 11.77 -17.14
CA LEU A 182 -3.45 11.64 -15.78
C LEU A 182 -4.25 10.61 -14.97
N ASN A 183 -5.57 10.77 -14.90
CA ASN A 183 -6.44 9.91 -14.10
C ASN A 183 -6.43 8.45 -14.59
N ARG A 184 -6.36 8.23 -15.91
CA ARG A 184 -6.19 6.89 -16.50
C ARG A 184 -4.83 6.29 -16.16
N THR A 185 -3.76 7.06 -16.37
CA THR A 185 -2.40 6.64 -16.08
C THR A 185 -2.26 6.24 -14.61
N LEU A 186 -2.79 7.05 -13.69
CA LEU A 186 -2.76 6.77 -12.25
C LEU A 186 -3.47 5.45 -11.91
N THR A 187 -4.62 5.17 -12.55
CA THR A 187 -5.36 3.92 -12.35
C THR A 187 -4.53 2.71 -12.76
N THR A 188 -3.83 2.80 -13.89
CA THR A 188 -2.96 1.73 -14.37
C THR A 188 -1.72 1.58 -13.50
N VAL A 189 -1.05 2.67 -13.15
CA VAL A 189 0.14 2.68 -12.27
C VAL A 189 -0.20 2.10 -10.89
N ARG A 190 -1.38 2.41 -10.33
CA ARG A 190 -1.86 1.80 -9.08
C ARG A 190 -2.02 0.28 -9.22
N ALA A 191 -2.50 -0.20 -10.36
CA ALA A 191 -2.65 -1.63 -10.58
C ALA A 191 -1.29 -2.34 -10.71
N GLU A 192 -0.33 -1.71 -11.38
CA GLU A 192 1.04 -2.21 -11.50
C GLU A 192 1.78 -2.20 -10.17
N GLY A 193 1.76 -1.07 -9.46
CA GLY A 193 2.38 -0.96 -8.13
C GLY A 193 1.78 -1.94 -7.13
N ALA A 194 0.48 -2.25 -7.21
CA ALA A 194 -0.11 -3.29 -6.38
C ALA A 194 0.36 -4.70 -6.73
N ARG A 195 0.74 -4.97 -7.98
CA ARG A 195 1.35 -6.26 -8.36
C ARG A 195 2.79 -6.35 -7.86
N ASP A 196 3.57 -5.29 -8.05
CA ASP A 196 4.97 -5.25 -7.58
C ASP A 196 5.05 -5.36 -6.05
N MET A 197 4.20 -4.62 -5.33
CA MET A 197 4.07 -4.76 -3.88
C MET A 197 3.56 -6.14 -3.47
N GLY A 198 2.74 -6.80 -4.30
CA GLY A 198 2.33 -8.19 -4.07
C GLY A 198 3.50 -9.17 -4.05
N LEU A 199 4.59 -8.88 -4.77
CA LEU A 199 5.82 -9.67 -4.71
C LEU A 199 6.55 -9.51 -3.36
N ALA A 200 6.50 -8.31 -2.78
CA ALA A 200 7.03 -8.02 -1.45
C ALA A 200 6.16 -8.64 -0.34
N TYR A 201 4.84 -8.53 -0.48
CA TYR A 201 3.86 -9.05 0.47
C TYR A 201 3.26 -10.37 -0.01
N ARG A 202 4.09 -11.41 -0.07
CA ARG A 202 3.65 -12.74 -0.52
C ARG A 202 2.47 -13.23 0.34
N GLY A 203 1.38 -13.59 -0.35
CA GLY A 203 0.15 -14.08 0.29
C GLY A 203 -0.90 -13.01 0.58
N LEU A 204 -0.55 -11.72 0.54
CA LEU A 204 -1.52 -10.64 0.68
C LEU A 204 -2.34 -10.48 -0.60
N LYS A 205 -3.67 -10.36 -0.46
CA LYS A 205 -4.55 -10.13 -1.62
C LYS A 205 -4.26 -8.77 -2.25
N ILE A 206 -4.14 -8.71 -3.57
CA ILE A 206 -3.94 -7.45 -4.32
C ILE A 206 -5.04 -6.42 -4.00
N SER A 207 -6.27 -6.86 -3.75
CA SER A 207 -7.36 -5.98 -3.32
C SER A 207 -7.10 -5.31 -1.97
N ALA A 208 -6.44 -6.00 -1.04
CA ALA A 208 -6.05 -5.43 0.25
C ALA A 208 -4.96 -4.36 0.09
N ILE A 209 -3.96 -4.60 -0.76
CA ILE A 209 -2.91 -3.63 -1.11
C ILE A 209 -3.55 -2.39 -1.76
N LYS A 210 -4.40 -2.58 -2.77
CA LYS A 210 -5.10 -1.48 -3.45
C LYS A 210 -5.92 -0.63 -2.47
N ARG A 211 -6.58 -1.22 -1.48
CA ARG A 211 -7.37 -0.47 -0.48
C ARG A 211 -6.52 0.50 0.35
N GLN A 212 -5.23 0.23 0.53
CA GLN A 212 -4.31 1.12 1.23
C GLN A 212 -3.65 2.16 0.31
N MET A 213 -3.80 2.03 -1.01
CA MET A 213 -3.41 3.04 -1.97
C MET A 213 -4.56 4.01 -2.22
N ARG A 214 -4.39 5.26 -1.84
CA ARG A 214 -5.35 6.35 -2.06
C ARG A 214 -4.88 7.20 -3.24
N PHE A 215 -5.81 7.64 -4.07
CA PHE A 215 -5.51 8.54 -5.18
C PHE A 215 -6.19 9.89 -4.95
N LYS A 216 -5.45 10.97 -5.17
CA LYS A 216 -6.01 12.30 -5.40
C LYS A 216 -6.10 12.50 -6.91
N ARG A 217 -7.33 12.54 -7.43
CA ARG A 217 -7.58 12.70 -8.86
C ARG A 217 -7.18 14.10 -9.32
N ALA A 218 -6.69 14.18 -10.55
CA ALA A 218 -6.46 15.46 -11.20
C ALA A 218 -7.81 16.11 -11.57
N SER A 219 -7.87 17.44 -11.43
CA SER A 219 -8.96 18.30 -11.90
C SER A 219 -8.41 19.34 -12.87
N GLN A 220 -9.28 20.11 -13.53
CA GLN A 220 -8.83 21.19 -14.42
C GLN A 220 -8.12 22.32 -13.65
N ALA A 221 -8.59 22.63 -12.44
CA ALA A 221 -7.96 23.60 -11.55
C ALA A 221 -6.62 23.08 -10.98
N HIS A 222 -6.53 21.78 -10.72
CA HIS A 222 -5.34 21.14 -10.16
C HIS A 222 -4.92 19.96 -11.05
N PRO A 223 -4.11 20.21 -12.11
CA PRO A 223 -3.66 19.19 -13.06
C PRO A 223 -2.50 18.36 -12.48
N ALA A 224 -2.63 17.93 -11.24
CA ALA A 224 -1.69 17.07 -10.54
C ALA A 224 -2.44 15.83 -10.03
N ALA A 225 -1.88 14.66 -10.31
CA ALA A 225 -2.39 13.39 -9.82
C ALA A 225 -1.40 12.82 -8.80
N VAL A 226 -1.89 12.46 -7.61
CA VAL A 226 -1.06 12.01 -6.49
C VAL A 226 -1.51 10.61 -6.05
N LEU A 227 -0.57 9.68 -5.93
CA LEU A 227 -0.79 8.35 -5.38
C LEU A 227 -0.17 8.28 -3.97
N THR A 228 -1.01 8.36 -2.95
CA THR A 228 -0.59 8.30 -1.54
C THR A 228 -0.74 6.88 -0.98
N PHE A 229 0.22 6.42 -0.19
CA PHE A 229 0.16 5.15 0.53
C PHE A 229 -0.31 5.38 1.96
N SER A 230 -1.09 4.44 2.50
CA SER A 230 -1.53 4.51 3.89
C SER A 230 -0.45 3.96 4.83
N ASN A 231 -0.21 4.67 5.94
CA ASN A 231 0.67 4.22 7.03
C ASN A 231 0.01 3.16 7.92
N ARG A 232 -1.17 2.66 7.53
CA ARG A 232 -1.89 1.64 8.29
C ARG A 232 -1.21 0.28 8.13
N ARG A 233 -0.71 -0.27 9.23
CA ARG A 233 -0.15 -1.63 9.27
C ARG A 233 -1.18 -2.70 8.93
N PHE A 234 -0.73 -3.81 8.36
CA PHE A 234 -1.61 -4.93 8.04
C PHE A 234 -1.69 -5.92 9.20
N ARG A 235 -2.91 -6.33 9.52
CA ARG A 235 -3.14 -7.43 10.47
C ARG A 235 -2.75 -8.75 9.84
N LEU A 236 -2.12 -9.63 10.63
CA LEU A 236 -1.78 -10.97 10.16
C LEU A 236 -3.03 -11.81 9.87
N PHE A 237 -3.96 -11.82 10.83
CA PHE A 237 -5.22 -12.55 10.72
C PHE A 237 -6.08 -12.06 9.55
N GLY A 238 -6.61 -13.00 8.76
CA GLY A 238 -7.43 -12.74 7.57
C GLY A 238 -6.65 -12.46 6.28
N ASN A 239 -5.40 -11.98 6.38
CA ASN A 239 -4.57 -11.66 5.21
C ASN A 239 -3.60 -12.80 4.85
N TRP A 240 -2.96 -13.44 5.83
CA TRP A 240 -1.91 -14.46 5.61
C TRP A 240 -2.32 -15.90 5.97
N ARG A 241 -3.63 -16.20 5.95
CA ARG A 241 -4.21 -17.51 6.32
C ARG A 241 -3.66 -18.00 7.66
N THR A 242 -3.64 -17.11 8.64
CA THR A 242 -3.12 -17.36 9.98
C THR A 242 -4.05 -18.30 10.75
N THR A 243 -3.48 -19.37 11.31
CA THR A 243 -4.22 -20.40 12.07
C THR A 243 -3.57 -20.63 13.43
N GLN A 244 -4.39 -20.76 14.47
CA GLN A 244 -3.92 -21.13 15.80
C GLN A 244 -3.59 -22.62 15.82
N THR A 245 -2.41 -22.96 16.35
CA THR A 245 -1.99 -24.34 16.63
C THR A 245 -1.71 -24.49 18.13
N ARG A 246 -1.49 -25.72 18.59
CA ARG A 246 -1.08 -25.99 19.98
C ARG A 246 0.26 -25.33 20.34
N ARG A 247 1.16 -25.17 19.35
CA ARG A 247 2.50 -24.59 19.50
C ARG A 247 2.57 -23.11 19.09
N GLY A 248 1.45 -22.39 19.15
CA GLY A 248 1.37 -20.98 18.75
C GLY A 248 0.70 -20.76 17.41
N VAL A 249 1.09 -19.70 16.69
CA VAL A 249 0.41 -19.26 15.47
C VAL A 249 1.22 -19.66 14.24
N ARG A 250 0.57 -20.36 13.29
CA ARG A 250 1.15 -20.69 11.99
C ARG A 250 0.55 -19.81 10.90
N THR A 251 1.39 -19.27 10.03
CA THR A 251 1.00 -18.52 8.83
C THR A 251 1.39 -19.29 7.57
N GLY A 252 0.56 -19.24 6.53
CA GLY A 252 0.86 -19.96 5.29
C GLY A 252 2.00 -19.33 4.49
N ARG A 253 2.03 -18.00 4.41
CA ARG A 253 3.12 -17.21 3.85
C ARG A 253 3.40 -16.07 4.81
N LEU A 254 4.67 -15.77 5.07
CA LEU A 254 5.03 -14.65 5.92
C LEU A 254 5.18 -13.37 5.09
N PRO A 255 4.83 -12.20 5.63
CA PRO A 255 5.31 -10.94 5.09
C PRO A 255 6.86 -10.91 5.17
N PHE A 256 7.48 -10.03 4.40
CA PHE A 256 8.95 -9.89 4.40
C PHE A 256 9.51 -9.49 5.77
N ARG A 257 8.68 -8.91 6.64
CA ARG A 257 9.04 -8.45 7.98
C ARG A 257 7.82 -8.50 8.90
N LEU A 258 8.04 -8.80 10.18
CA LEU A 258 7.04 -8.74 11.24
C LEU A 258 7.37 -7.62 12.20
N GLU A 259 6.33 -6.99 12.74
CA GLU A 259 6.45 -5.88 13.66
C GLU A 259 5.45 -5.98 14.80
N THR A 260 5.77 -5.33 15.91
CA THR A 260 4.80 -5.08 16.98
C THR A 260 3.92 -3.89 16.63
N GLY A 261 2.83 -3.69 17.39
CA GLY A 261 2.02 -2.47 17.34
C GLY A 261 2.84 -1.20 17.61
N GLY A 262 3.97 -1.30 18.32
CA GLY A 262 4.92 -0.21 18.54
C GLY A 262 5.95 -0.01 17.42
N GLY A 263 6.03 -0.91 16.43
CA GLY A 263 7.01 -0.81 15.32
C GLY A 263 8.34 -1.51 15.59
N ARG A 264 8.47 -2.25 16.70
CA ARG A 264 9.64 -3.09 16.96
C ARG A 264 9.65 -4.27 15.99
N ARG A 265 10.79 -4.53 15.36
CA ARG A 265 11.00 -5.70 14.49
C ARG A 265 10.89 -6.99 15.29
N LEU A 266 10.22 -7.99 14.74
CA LEU A 266 10.08 -9.30 15.34
C LEU A 266 10.66 -10.37 14.43
N ASP A 267 11.33 -11.34 15.05
CA ASP A 267 11.76 -12.56 14.39
C ASP A 267 10.57 -13.50 14.12
N PRO A 268 10.53 -14.26 13.00
CA PRO A 268 9.45 -15.20 12.72
C PRO A 268 9.26 -16.27 13.79
N GLU A 269 10.29 -16.65 14.56
CA GLU A 269 10.16 -17.63 15.63
C GLU A 269 9.25 -17.15 16.77
N ALA A 270 9.14 -15.84 16.97
CA ALA A 270 8.24 -15.25 17.95
C ALA A 270 6.77 -15.66 17.74
N LEU A 271 6.38 -16.06 16.52
CA LEU A 271 5.03 -16.56 16.23
C LEU A 271 4.70 -17.88 16.95
N ARG A 272 5.69 -18.67 17.37
CA ARG A 272 5.50 -19.89 18.18
C ARG A 272 4.95 -19.58 19.58
N HIS A 273 5.24 -18.40 20.10
CA HIS A 273 4.73 -17.94 21.39
C HIS A 273 3.52 -17.01 21.25
N ALA A 274 3.12 -16.71 20.02
CA ALA A 274 1.97 -15.88 19.74
C ALA A 274 0.66 -16.68 19.85
N PHE A 275 -0.43 -15.95 20.10
CA PHE A 275 -1.77 -16.52 20.16
C PHE A 275 -2.79 -15.60 19.46
N LEU A 276 -3.85 -16.21 18.93
CA LEU A 276 -4.96 -15.52 18.30
C LEU A 276 -6.03 -15.19 19.34
N GLN A 277 -6.37 -13.90 19.45
CA GLN A 277 -7.44 -13.44 20.31
C GLN A 277 -8.28 -12.38 19.61
N ARG A 278 -9.60 -12.45 19.80
CA ARG A 278 -10.55 -11.42 19.35
C ARG A 278 -10.51 -10.25 20.33
N SER A 279 -10.33 -9.04 19.79
CA SER A 279 -10.55 -7.79 20.51
C SER A 279 -12.01 -7.62 20.88
N ARG A 280 -12.30 -6.69 21.81
CA ARG A 280 -13.67 -6.30 22.18
C ARG A 280 -14.53 -5.88 20.98
N GLN A 281 -13.91 -5.35 19.93
CA GLN A 281 -14.56 -4.96 18.66
C GLN A 281 -14.83 -6.14 17.72
N GLY A 282 -14.61 -7.39 18.15
CA GLY A 282 -14.81 -8.60 17.36
C GLY A 282 -13.68 -8.88 16.34
N THR A 283 -12.70 -7.99 16.20
CA THR A 283 -11.59 -8.20 15.27
C THR A 283 -10.54 -9.12 15.90
N ALA A 284 -10.20 -10.22 15.24
CA ALA A 284 -9.13 -11.12 15.67
C ALA A 284 -7.76 -10.56 15.26
N ASN A 285 -6.83 -10.56 16.21
CA ASN A 285 -5.44 -10.19 15.99
C ASN A 285 -4.52 -11.29 16.53
N VAL A 286 -3.28 -11.29 16.04
CA VAL A 286 -2.20 -12.11 16.59
C VAL A 286 -1.53 -11.29 17.68
N TRP A 287 -1.41 -11.88 18.85
CA TRP A 287 -0.87 -11.24 20.04
C TRP A 287 0.36 -11.99 20.53
N LEU A 288 1.34 -11.25 21.04
CA LEU A 288 2.56 -11.76 21.65
C LEU A 288 2.63 -11.27 23.09
N ARG A 289 3.03 -12.14 24.01
CA ARG A 289 3.37 -11.70 25.37
C ARG A 289 4.81 -11.23 25.37
N ALA A 290 5.07 -10.05 25.94
CA ALA A 290 6.44 -9.54 25.99
C ALA A 290 7.35 -10.32 26.96
N GLY A 291 6.76 -11.01 27.95
CA GLY A 291 7.49 -11.76 28.97
C GLY A 291 6.69 -12.94 29.53
N LYS A 292 7.14 -13.48 30.68
CA LYS A 292 6.48 -14.58 31.40
C LYS A 292 5.13 -14.17 31.98
N GLU A 293 4.99 -12.90 32.33
CA GLU A 293 3.76 -12.35 32.89
C GLU A 293 2.59 -12.35 31.90
N ARG A 294 1.37 -12.27 32.43
CA ARG A 294 0.16 -12.28 31.61
C ARG A 294 0.04 -11.03 30.73
N TYR A 295 0.56 -9.92 31.22
CA TYR A 295 0.66 -8.63 30.55
C TYR A 295 2.14 -8.18 30.65
N PRO A 296 2.66 -7.38 29.72
CA PRO A 296 2.00 -6.71 28.60
C PRO A 296 1.86 -7.60 27.35
N ILE A 297 0.82 -7.32 26.57
CA ILE A 297 0.48 -8.05 25.34
C ILE A 297 0.60 -7.09 24.15
N GLU A 298 1.42 -7.44 23.18
CA GLU A 298 1.65 -6.65 21.97
C GLU A 298 0.95 -7.28 20.77
N VAL A 299 0.39 -6.45 19.88
CA VAL A 299 -0.18 -6.94 18.62
C VAL A 299 0.95 -7.17 17.62
N ILE A 300 1.00 -8.34 16.99
CA ILE A 300 1.87 -8.59 15.85
C ILE A 300 1.15 -8.17 14.56
N VAL A 301 1.84 -7.36 13.77
CA VAL A 301 1.39 -6.79 12.51
C VAL A 301 2.48 -6.91 11.45
N ALA A 302 2.09 -6.78 10.19
CA ALA A 302 3.03 -6.59 9.09
C ALA A 302 3.22 -5.08 8.84
N PRO A 303 4.40 -4.66 8.33
CA PRO A 303 4.73 -3.26 8.11
C PRO A 303 3.73 -2.59 7.16
N SER A 304 3.60 -1.27 7.30
CA SER A 304 2.72 -0.47 6.45
C SER A 304 3.22 -0.42 5.00
N LEU A 305 2.34 -0.13 4.04
CA LEU A 305 2.75 0.00 2.65
C LEU A 305 3.75 1.14 2.44
N ALA A 306 3.63 2.24 3.19
CA ALA A 306 4.54 3.37 3.09
C ALA A 306 5.97 2.96 3.51
N GLU A 307 6.10 2.24 4.61
CA GLU A 307 7.40 1.74 5.07
C GLU A 307 8.04 0.77 4.06
N ALA A 308 7.27 -0.18 3.53
CA ALA A 308 7.77 -1.09 2.48
C ALA A 308 8.07 -0.39 1.15
N PHE A 309 7.41 0.74 0.89
CA PHE A 309 7.64 1.54 -0.30
C PHE A 309 8.99 2.27 -0.23
N VAL A 310 9.32 2.84 0.93
CA VAL A 310 10.61 3.49 1.21
C VAL A 310 11.74 2.47 1.11
N GLU A 311 11.61 1.32 1.78
CA GLU A 311 12.69 0.32 1.84
C GLU A 311 13.08 -0.30 0.49
N ARG A 312 12.19 -0.29 -0.52
CA ARG A 312 12.38 -1.07 -1.76
C ARG A 312 12.56 -0.24 -3.03
N ALA A 313 12.76 1.08 -2.93
CA ALA A 313 12.90 1.98 -4.08
C ALA A 313 11.77 1.86 -5.13
N ILE A 314 10.58 1.41 -4.70
CA ILE A 314 9.43 1.17 -5.60
C ILE A 314 8.96 2.50 -6.21
N GLY A 315 9.20 3.63 -5.52
CA GLY A 315 8.77 4.95 -5.95
C GLY A 315 9.36 5.43 -7.26
N GLU A 316 10.64 5.20 -7.49
CA GLU A 316 11.31 5.60 -8.73
C GLU A 316 10.81 4.78 -9.91
N ALA A 317 10.69 3.45 -9.72
CA ALA A 317 10.16 2.55 -10.72
C ALA A 317 8.72 2.92 -11.12
N LEU A 318 7.87 3.24 -10.14
CA LEU A 318 6.50 3.70 -10.42
C LEU A 318 6.47 5.06 -11.10
N SER A 319 7.29 6.01 -10.66
CA SER A 319 7.37 7.35 -11.25
C SER A 319 7.80 7.30 -12.72
N ARG A 320 8.82 6.49 -13.03
CA ARG A 320 9.30 6.25 -14.40
C ARG A 320 8.22 5.60 -15.28
N ARG A 321 7.56 4.55 -14.81
CA ARG A 321 6.46 3.89 -15.53
C ARG A 321 5.29 4.84 -15.75
N ALA A 322 4.99 5.68 -14.77
CA ALA A 322 3.90 6.62 -14.87
C ALA A 322 4.17 7.71 -15.92
N ARG A 323 5.39 8.27 -15.96
CA ARG A 323 5.79 9.23 -17.01
C ARG A 323 5.74 8.60 -18.41
N ALA A 324 6.27 7.39 -18.56
CA ALA A 324 6.25 6.68 -19.83
C ALA A 324 4.80 6.41 -20.32
N ARG A 325 3.92 5.93 -19.44
CA ARG A 325 2.51 5.69 -19.77
C ARG A 325 1.73 6.97 -20.04
N PHE A 326 2.02 8.05 -19.31
CA PHE A 326 1.32 9.32 -19.45
C PHE A 326 1.40 9.86 -20.87
N GLY A 327 2.59 9.89 -21.47
CA GLY A 327 2.77 10.39 -22.84
C GLY A 327 1.89 9.64 -23.87
N ALA A 328 1.89 8.30 -23.81
CA ALA A 328 1.08 7.47 -24.71
C ALA A 328 -0.43 7.68 -24.50
N VAL A 329 -0.90 7.70 -23.25
CA VAL A 329 -2.32 7.92 -22.94
C VAL A 329 -2.77 9.34 -23.30
N PHE A 330 -1.89 10.33 -23.14
CA PHE A 330 -2.17 11.72 -23.50
C PHE A 330 -2.38 11.87 -25.01
N GLN A 331 -1.51 11.27 -25.83
CA GLN A 331 -1.69 11.29 -27.29
C GLN A 331 -3.00 10.64 -27.73
N GLN A 332 -3.41 9.54 -27.09
CA GLN A 332 -4.69 8.89 -27.38
C GLN A 332 -5.88 9.80 -27.02
N GLU A 333 -5.86 10.41 -25.83
CA GLU A 333 -6.91 11.34 -25.41
C GLU A 333 -6.97 12.60 -26.28
N ALA A 334 -5.81 13.11 -26.70
CA ALA A 334 -5.71 14.25 -27.60
C ALA A 334 -6.33 13.94 -28.98
N LYS A 335 -5.98 12.80 -29.59
CA LYS A 335 -6.56 12.35 -30.87
C LYS A 335 -8.07 12.17 -30.76
N PHE A 336 -8.56 11.57 -29.68
CA PHE A 336 -10.00 11.41 -29.42
C PHE A 336 -10.74 12.74 -29.30
N ARG A 337 -10.08 13.80 -28.82
CA ARG A 337 -10.68 15.15 -28.77
C ARG A 337 -10.73 15.78 -30.15
N LEU A 338 -9.63 15.71 -30.90
CA LEU A 338 -9.58 16.22 -32.27
C LEU A 338 -10.62 15.55 -33.18
N SER A 339 -10.83 14.23 -33.03
CA SER A 339 -11.84 13.51 -33.80
C SER A 339 -13.28 13.88 -33.45
N LYS A 340 -13.53 14.49 -32.28
CA LYS A 340 -14.86 14.94 -31.86
C LYS A 340 -15.21 16.36 -32.31
N ARG A 341 -14.25 17.09 -32.87
CA ARG A 341 -14.44 18.46 -33.35
C ARG A 341 -14.91 18.50 -34.81
N ARG A 342 -14.61 17.46 -35.57
CA ARG A 342 -15.15 17.25 -36.92
C ARG A 342 -16.59 16.76 -36.81
#